data_AF-A0A917N4B3-F1
#
_entry.id   AF-A0A917N4B3-F1
#
_cell.length_a   1.000
_cell.length_b   1.000
_cell.length_c   1.000
_cell.angle_alpha   90.00
_cell.angle_beta   90.00
_cell.angle_gamma   90.00
#
_symmetry.space_group_name_H-M   'P 1'
#
loop_
_entity.id
_entity.type
_entity.pdbx_description
1 polymer ?
#
loop_
_entity_poly.entity_id
_entity_poly.type
_entity_poly.pdbx_seq_one_letter_code
_entity_poly.pdbx_strand_id
1 'polypeptide(L)'
;MRKKLFFVTNFIFLIATIINAFSLFYFFHQKNLDFISNNFVSKESVRLMVNKDLDSKMWGDLLSNQKDILVVKTLESNFYSKAIYTNYKWELPLIKGRNFIHTDFFDGKNRAIIGAELLKENMVDQSIQIEGKEYEIIGILNGDYSKNLSRMALVNLNSLTKNQTLGVYQINSNQTTMNMLQETLNDNISAITYSDDSKVYNPKNKKNNNNILRYSFQLLCLFGIGICLSFYLSLSKSTQYLKQMIGIPQQIVLVEELKYLLLIWFVESILTFSILYFPFKKLIYDSITTFTTQFFFSQLVIVGSATGIFIWVFLRNWRGIDEIK
;
A
#
# COMPACT_ATOMS: atom_id res chain seq x y z
N MET A 1 41.66 5.53 -4.65
CA MET A 1 40.53 6.48 -4.77
C MET A 1 39.37 5.92 -5.59
N ARG A 2 39.61 5.36 -6.79
CA ARG A 2 38.59 4.71 -7.64
C ARG A 2 37.71 3.66 -6.93
N LYS A 3 38.31 2.71 -6.21
CA LYS A 3 37.56 1.72 -5.40
C LYS A 3 36.63 2.39 -4.37
N LYS A 4 37.10 3.44 -3.70
CA LYS A 4 36.29 4.20 -2.72
C LYS A 4 35.08 4.85 -3.40
N LEU A 5 35.27 5.50 -4.55
CA LEU A 5 34.15 6.09 -5.30
C LEU A 5 33.16 5.06 -5.82
N PHE A 6 33.64 3.89 -6.26
CA PHE A 6 32.77 2.77 -6.62
C PHE A 6 31.87 2.35 -5.46
N PHE A 7 32.44 2.16 -4.26
CA PHE A 7 31.66 1.86 -3.06
C PHE A 7 30.69 2.98 -2.69
N VAL A 8 31.12 4.25 -2.76
CA VAL A 8 30.26 5.40 -2.46
C VAL A 8 29.08 5.50 -3.44
N THR A 9 29.31 5.30 -4.74
CA THR A 9 28.24 5.30 -5.76
C THR A 9 27.19 4.23 -5.46
N ASN A 10 27.63 2.99 -5.20
CA ASN A 10 26.71 1.89 -4.88
C ASN A 10 25.99 2.13 -3.55
N PHE A 11 26.66 2.70 -2.55
CA PHE A 11 26.02 3.05 -1.29
C PHE A 11 24.92 4.12 -1.45
N ILE A 12 25.17 5.17 -2.25
CA ILE A 12 24.14 6.17 -2.57
C ILE A 12 22.98 5.53 -3.34
N PHE A 13 23.27 4.62 -4.26
CA PHE A 13 22.24 3.87 -4.99
C PHE A 13 21.39 3.02 -4.04
N LEU A 14 22.00 2.28 -3.12
CA LEU A 14 21.31 1.51 -2.09
C LEU A 14 20.39 2.39 -1.25
N ILE A 15 20.86 3.57 -0.81
CA ILE A 15 20.03 4.54 -0.07
C ILE A 15 18.81 4.96 -0.90
N ALA A 16 19.00 5.25 -2.20
CA ALA A 16 17.90 5.62 -3.09
C ALA A 16 16.86 4.50 -3.21
N THR A 17 17.31 3.26 -3.34
CA THR A 17 16.46 2.07 -3.43
C THR A 17 15.68 1.83 -2.15
N ILE A 18 16.33 1.93 -0.98
CA ILE A 18 15.71 1.80 0.34
C ILE A 18 14.62 2.87 0.53
N ILE A 19 14.93 4.13 0.22
CA ILE A 19 13.98 5.22 0.40
C ILE A 19 12.80 5.10 -0.55
N ASN A 20 13.03 4.69 -1.79
CA ASN A 20 11.95 4.37 -2.72
C ASN A 20 11.02 3.29 -2.14
N ALA A 21 11.58 2.19 -1.65
CA ALA A 21 10.82 1.09 -1.07
C ALA A 21 10.01 1.53 0.18
N PHE A 22 10.66 2.21 1.14
CA PHE A 22 9.99 2.70 2.35
C PHE A 22 8.90 3.75 2.04
N SER A 23 9.14 4.65 1.08
CA SER A 23 8.15 5.65 0.70
C SER A 23 6.89 5.02 0.08
N LEU A 24 7.07 4.01 -0.77
CA LEU A 24 5.96 3.22 -1.32
C LEU A 24 5.24 2.47 -0.19
N PHE A 25 5.99 1.80 0.68
CA PHE A 25 5.41 1.07 1.81
C PHE A 25 4.56 1.99 2.69
N TYR A 26 5.12 3.13 3.10
CA TYR A 26 4.44 4.14 3.88
C TYR A 26 3.18 4.65 3.17
N PHE A 27 3.25 4.90 1.86
CA PHE A 27 2.11 5.36 1.07
C PHE A 27 0.94 4.36 1.10
N PHE A 28 1.22 3.08 0.86
CA PHE A 28 0.18 2.04 0.86
C PHE A 28 -0.34 1.74 2.26
N HIS A 29 0.54 1.72 3.26
CA HIS A 29 0.13 1.55 4.65
C HIS A 29 -0.77 2.69 5.12
N GLN A 30 -0.40 3.94 4.82
CA GLN A 30 -1.21 5.11 5.13
C GLN A 30 -2.55 5.09 4.40
N LYS A 31 -2.59 4.65 3.14
CA LYS A 31 -3.86 4.51 2.39
C LYS A 31 -4.83 3.55 3.09
N ASN A 32 -4.32 2.43 3.61
CA ASN A 32 -5.13 1.47 4.37
C ASN A 32 -5.64 2.06 5.68
N LEU A 33 -4.75 2.73 6.44
CA LEU A 33 -5.15 3.42 7.68
C LEU A 33 -6.17 4.53 7.44
N ASP A 34 -5.97 5.33 6.40
CA ASP A 34 -6.87 6.41 6.00
C ASP A 34 -8.26 5.84 5.65
N PHE A 35 -8.33 4.71 4.93
CA PHE A 35 -9.59 4.02 4.62
C PHE A 35 -10.35 3.61 5.89
N ILE A 36 -9.67 2.96 6.85
CA ILE A 36 -10.28 2.49 8.09
C ILE A 36 -10.71 3.69 8.96
N SER A 37 -9.84 4.69 9.10
CA SER A 37 -10.09 5.90 9.92
C SER A 37 -11.22 6.80 9.38
N ASN A 38 -11.45 6.76 8.06
CA ASN A 38 -12.56 7.41 7.38
C ASN A 38 -13.79 6.51 7.29
N ASN A 39 -14.02 5.67 8.30
CA ASN A 39 -15.24 4.88 8.44
C ASN A 39 -15.50 3.91 7.27
N PHE A 40 -14.43 3.43 6.62
CA PHE A 40 -14.46 2.53 5.47
C PHE A 40 -15.06 3.17 4.21
N VAL A 41 -14.96 4.51 4.11
CA VAL A 41 -15.32 5.26 2.92
C VAL A 41 -14.12 5.43 2.01
N SER A 42 -14.28 5.00 0.75
CA SER A 42 -13.31 5.18 -0.33
C SER A 42 -14.01 5.75 -1.56
N LYS A 43 -13.23 6.21 -2.54
CA LYS A 43 -13.78 6.60 -3.86
C LYS A 43 -14.46 5.46 -4.61
N GLU A 44 -14.10 4.23 -4.26
CA GLU A 44 -14.62 3.00 -4.86
C GLU A 44 -15.75 2.42 -3.98
N SER A 45 -16.12 3.09 -2.90
CA SER A 45 -17.20 2.63 -2.03
C SER A 45 -18.57 2.99 -2.61
N VAL A 46 -19.47 2.03 -2.59
CA VAL A 46 -20.86 2.22 -3.01
C VAL A 46 -21.76 2.12 -1.80
N ARG A 47 -22.73 3.03 -1.71
CA ARG A 47 -23.78 2.97 -0.69
C ARG A 47 -25.03 2.35 -1.27
N LEU A 48 -25.57 1.36 -0.58
CA LEU A 48 -26.80 0.65 -0.93
C LEU A 48 -27.83 0.88 0.16
N MET A 49 -29.04 1.26 -0.22
CA MET A 49 -30.18 1.26 0.69
C MET A 49 -30.92 -0.07 0.54
N VAL A 50 -30.87 -0.89 1.58
CA VAL A 50 -31.45 -2.22 1.60
C VAL A 50 -32.78 -2.17 2.37
N ASN A 51 -33.85 -2.62 1.71
CA ASN A 51 -35.21 -2.60 2.23
C ASN A 51 -35.69 -3.97 2.76
N LYS A 52 -34.88 -5.01 2.59
CA LYS A 52 -35.19 -6.39 3.02
C LYS A 52 -34.09 -6.93 3.92
N ASP A 53 -34.45 -7.82 4.83
CA ASP A 53 -33.50 -8.50 5.72
C ASP A 53 -32.43 -9.24 4.89
N LEU A 54 -31.18 -8.78 4.98
CA LEU A 54 -30.01 -9.43 4.39
C LEU A 54 -29.07 -9.88 5.52
N ASP A 55 -29.06 -11.18 5.79
CA ASP A 55 -28.17 -11.77 6.77
C ASP A 55 -26.75 -12.02 6.21
N SER A 56 -25.83 -12.43 7.09
CA SER A 56 -24.45 -12.73 6.67
C SER A 56 -24.35 -13.94 5.73
N LYS A 57 -25.32 -14.85 5.75
CA LYS A 57 -25.32 -16.00 4.85
C LYS A 57 -25.65 -15.57 3.43
N MET A 58 -26.64 -14.70 3.25
CA MET A 58 -26.95 -14.09 1.96
C MET A 58 -25.76 -13.29 1.43
N TRP A 59 -25.11 -12.46 2.26
CA TRP A 59 -23.87 -11.78 1.86
C TRP A 59 -22.74 -12.77 1.53
N GLY A 60 -22.64 -13.86 2.28
CA GLY A 60 -21.76 -14.99 2.01
C GLY A 60 -21.97 -15.58 0.63
N ASP A 61 -23.20 -15.95 0.32
CA ASP A 61 -23.57 -16.60 -0.94
C ASP A 61 -23.37 -15.65 -2.13
N LEU A 62 -23.82 -14.39 -2.01
CA LEU A 62 -23.70 -13.35 -3.05
C LEU A 62 -22.25 -12.99 -3.38
N LEU A 63 -21.40 -12.99 -2.36
CA LEU A 63 -20.02 -12.51 -2.48
C LEU A 63 -18.99 -13.65 -2.47
N SER A 64 -19.41 -14.90 -2.34
CA SER A 64 -18.54 -16.09 -2.24
C SER A 64 -17.53 -16.21 -3.39
N ASN A 65 -17.96 -15.88 -4.60
CA ASN A 65 -17.15 -15.96 -5.81
C ASN A 65 -16.28 -14.71 -6.06
N GLN A 66 -16.44 -13.68 -5.23
CA GLN A 66 -15.70 -12.44 -5.37
C GLN A 66 -14.56 -12.39 -4.36
N LYS A 67 -13.43 -11.79 -4.73
CA LYS A 67 -12.33 -11.58 -3.78
C LYS A 67 -12.40 -10.16 -3.24
N ASP A 68 -11.92 -10.01 -2.01
CA ASP A 68 -11.59 -8.71 -1.41
C ASP A 68 -12.78 -7.77 -1.18
N ILE A 69 -13.95 -8.32 -0.78
CA ILE A 69 -15.15 -7.52 -0.50
C ILE A 69 -15.35 -7.29 1.00
N LEU A 70 -15.51 -6.01 1.34
CA LEU A 70 -15.89 -5.56 2.67
C LEU A 70 -17.27 -4.92 2.60
N VAL A 71 -18.20 -5.47 3.36
CA VAL A 71 -19.53 -4.91 3.60
C VAL A 71 -19.52 -4.28 4.98
N VAL A 72 -19.94 -3.03 5.06
CA VAL A 72 -20.03 -2.26 6.30
C VAL A 72 -21.42 -1.68 6.42
N LYS A 73 -22.06 -1.91 7.56
CA LYS A 73 -23.29 -1.24 7.94
C LYS A 73 -23.07 -0.41 9.18
N THR A 74 -23.45 0.86 9.13
CA THR A 74 -23.48 1.70 10.33
C THR A 74 -24.71 1.33 11.17
N LEU A 75 -24.51 1.16 12.47
CA LEU A 75 -25.59 0.91 13.43
C LEU A 75 -26.31 2.21 13.77
N GLU A 76 -27.60 2.12 14.08
CA GLU A 76 -28.44 3.32 14.26
C GLU A 76 -28.12 4.07 15.55
N SER A 77 -27.69 3.35 16.60
CA SER A 77 -27.36 3.96 17.90
C SER A 77 -26.16 4.89 17.87
N ASN A 78 -25.17 4.61 17.01
CA ASN A 78 -23.90 5.33 17.03
C ASN A 78 -23.17 5.22 15.69
N PHE A 79 -22.77 6.37 15.15
CA PHE A 79 -21.96 6.48 13.93
C PHE A 79 -20.65 5.67 13.97
N TYR A 80 -20.06 5.50 15.16
CA TYR A 80 -18.83 4.74 15.38
C TYR A 80 -19.05 3.23 15.59
N SER A 81 -20.30 2.78 15.72
CA SER A 81 -20.63 1.35 15.81
C SER A 81 -21.02 0.83 14.44
N LYS A 82 -20.32 -0.19 13.97
CA LYS A 82 -20.44 -0.71 12.62
C LYS A 82 -20.51 -2.23 12.64
N ALA A 83 -21.44 -2.79 11.89
CA ALA A 83 -21.47 -4.20 11.57
C ALA A 83 -20.70 -4.45 10.28
N ILE A 84 -19.87 -5.50 10.25
CA ILE A 84 -19.02 -5.80 9.12
C ILE A 84 -19.18 -7.24 8.67
N TYR A 85 -19.05 -7.46 7.37
CA TYR A 85 -18.84 -8.76 6.76
C TYR A 85 -17.68 -8.67 5.78
N THR A 86 -16.79 -9.66 5.81
CA THR A 86 -15.70 -9.75 4.85
C THR A 86 -15.47 -11.20 4.44
N ASN A 87 -15.31 -11.42 3.13
CA ASN A 87 -14.98 -12.71 2.56
C ASN A 87 -13.47 -12.91 2.36
N TYR A 88 -12.65 -11.98 2.88
CA TYR A 88 -11.20 -12.02 2.73
C TYR A 88 -10.49 -11.74 4.06
N LYS A 89 -9.20 -12.09 4.11
CA LYS A 89 -8.36 -11.82 5.28
C LYS A 89 -8.00 -10.35 5.31
N TRP A 90 -8.84 -9.57 5.97
CA TRP A 90 -8.58 -8.17 6.22
C TRP A 90 -7.86 -7.97 7.55
N GLU A 91 -6.73 -7.25 7.52
CA GLU A 91 -5.94 -6.96 8.71
C GLU A 91 -6.17 -5.53 9.19
N LEU A 92 -6.88 -5.40 10.32
CA LEU A 92 -7.01 -4.13 11.03
C LEU A 92 -5.77 -3.89 11.90
N PRO A 93 -5.42 -2.62 12.17
CA PRO A 93 -4.35 -2.28 13.10
C PRO A 93 -4.80 -2.59 14.54
N LEU A 94 -4.41 -3.74 15.07
CA LEU A 94 -4.78 -4.17 16.42
C LEU A 94 -3.62 -3.99 17.41
N ILE A 95 -3.92 -3.56 18.63
CA ILE A 95 -3.00 -3.61 19.78
C ILE A 95 -2.95 -5.03 20.35
N LYS A 96 -4.11 -5.70 20.40
CA LYS A 96 -4.28 -7.02 21.01
C LYS A 96 -5.38 -7.81 20.31
N GLY A 97 -5.27 -9.14 20.38
CA GLY A 97 -6.28 -10.07 19.88
C GLY A 97 -6.06 -10.43 18.41
N ARG A 98 -7.16 -10.70 17.70
CA ARG A 98 -7.15 -11.13 16.31
C ARG A 98 -8.21 -10.38 15.49
N ASN A 99 -8.00 -10.37 14.18
CA ASN A 99 -9.02 -9.94 13.22
C ASN A 99 -10.14 -10.98 13.11
N PHE A 100 -11.25 -10.55 12.50
CA PHE A 100 -12.32 -11.46 12.13
C PHE A 100 -11.81 -12.54 11.17
N ILE A 101 -12.26 -13.76 11.40
CA ILE A 101 -12.04 -14.91 10.50
C ILE A 101 -13.37 -15.35 9.92
N HIS A 102 -13.34 -16.10 8.82
CA HIS A 102 -14.53 -16.54 8.10
C HIS A 102 -15.59 -17.16 9.03
N THR A 103 -15.20 -18.04 9.96
CA THR A 103 -16.13 -18.71 10.89
C THR A 103 -16.86 -17.74 11.82
N ASP A 104 -16.30 -16.56 12.09
CA ASP A 104 -16.94 -15.58 12.98
C ASP A 104 -18.26 -15.04 12.41
N PHE A 105 -18.46 -15.14 11.09
CA PHE A 105 -19.68 -14.67 10.41
C PHE A 105 -20.77 -15.74 10.29
N PHE A 106 -20.52 -17.00 10.71
CA PHE A 106 -21.45 -18.11 10.48
C PHE A 106 -21.75 -18.97 11.71
N ASP A 107 -21.00 -18.85 12.80
CA ASP A 107 -21.18 -19.69 13.98
C ASP A 107 -22.20 -19.17 15.01
N GLY A 108 -22.87 -18.06 14.70
CA GLY A 108 -23.93 -17.46 15.51
C GLY A 108 -23.47 -16.78 16.80
N LYS A 109 -22.16 -16.65 17.06
CA LYS A 109 -21.66 -15.94 18.24
C LYS A 109 -21.54 -14.44 17.97
N ASN A 110 -21.81 -13.61 18.96
CA ASN A 110 -21.64 -12.15 18.88
C ASN A 110 -20.18 -11.78 19.18
N ARG A 111 -19.46 -11.23 18.20
CA ARG A 111 -18.06 -10.84 18.35
C ARG A 111 -17.82 -9.39 17.98
N ALA A 112 -16.95 -8.75 18.74
CA ALA A 112 -16.56 -7.37 18.52
C ALA A 112 -15.05 -7.18 18.46
N ILE A 113 -14.62 -6.24 17.63
CA ILE A 113 -13.32 -5.59 17.70
C ILE A 113 -13.58 -4.14 18.09
N ILE A 114 -12.98 -3.68 19.17
CA ILE A 114 -13.29 -2.35 19.76
C ILE A 114 -12.07 -1.43 19.81
N GLY A 115 -12.33 -0.13 19.74
CA GLY A 115 -11.34 0.91 19.96
C GLY A 115 -10.91 1.00 21.42
N ALA A 116 -9.66 1.42 21.64
CA ALA A 116 -9.06 1.50 22.97
C ALA A 116 -9.77 2.48 23.93
N GLU A 117 -10.51 3.47 23.43
CA GLU A 117 -11.27 4.43 24.26
C GLU A 117 -12.55 3.77 24.78
N LEU A 118 -13.27 3.02 23.94
CA LEU A 118 -14.47 2.27 24.34
C LEU A 118 -14.17 1.20 25.39
N LEU A 119 -12.96 0.64 25.37
CA LEU A 119 -12.52 -0.35 26.36
C LEU A 119 -12.42 0.23 27.78
N LYS A 120 -12.18 1.53 27.92
CA LYS A 120 -12.07 2.18 29.25
C LYS A 120 -13.43 2.47 29.88
N GLU A 121 -14.48 2.55 29.08
CA GLU A 121 -15.80 3.02 29.53
C GLU A 121 -16.79 1.88 29.82
N ASN A 122 -16.64 0.70 29.19
CA ASN A 122 -17.72 -0.31 29.14
C ASN A 122 -17.28 -1.79 29.29
N MET A 123 -16.15 -2.08 29.95
CA MET A 123 -15.66 -3.46 30.06
C MET A 123 -16.29 -4.21 31.24
N VAL A 124 -16.96 -5.33 30.95
CA VAL A 124 -17.35 -6.36 31.92
C VAL A 124 -16.82 -7.69 31.37
N ASP A 125 -15.92 -8.38 32.08
CA ASP A 125 -15.48 -9.75 31.74
C ASP A 125 -15.14 -10.05 30.27
N GLN A 126 -14.37 -9.16 29.62
CA GLN A 126 -13.97 -9.29 28.20
C GLN A 126 -15.11 -9.21 27.18
N SER A 127 -16.28 -8.74 27.60
CA SER A 127 -17.40 -8.42 26.73
C SER A 127 -17.70 -6.92 26.70
N ILE A 128 -18.47 -6.50 25.69
CA ILE A 128 -19.00 -5.14 25.57
C ILE A 128 -20.49 -5.22 25.23
N GLN A 129 -21.29 -4.31 25.78
CA GLN A 129 -22.69 -4.16 25.38
C GLN A 129 -22.82 -3.11 24.26
N ILE A 130 -23.43 -3.51 23.15
CA ILE A 130 -23.74 -2.65 22.01
C ILE A 130 -25.20 -2.89 21.63
N GLU A 131 -26.02 -1.84 21.65
CA GLU A 131 -27.48 -1.91 21.35
C GLU A 131 -28.22 -3.01 22.15
N GLY A 132 -27.89 -3.14 23.44
CA GLY A 132 -28.53 -4.12 24.33
C GLY A 132 -28.12 -5.58 24.10
N LYS A 133 -27.11 -5.82 23.27
CA LYS A 133 -26.51 -7.15 23.06
C LYS A 133 -25.10 -7.20 23.59
N GLU A 134 -24.75 -8.33 24.18
CA GLU A 134 -23.39 -8.63 24.63
C GLU A 134 -22.55 -9.22 23.50
N TYR A 135 -21.32 -8.73 23.37
CA TYR A 135 -20.34 -9.13 22.37
C TYR A 135 -19.02 -9.55 23.02
N GLU A 136 -18.49 -10.71 22.61
CA GLU A 136 -17.14 -11.15 22.97
C GLU A 136 -16.09 -10.27 22.27
N ILE A 137 -15.18 -9.65 23.03
CA ILE A 137 -14.11 -8.83 22.46
C ILE A 137 -12.98 -9.73 21.96
N ILE A 138 -12.85 -9.86 20.64
CA ILE A 138 -11.79 -10.66 20.01
C ILE A 138 -10.56 -9.84 19.60
N GLY A 139 -10.66 -8.52 19.59
CA GLY A 139 -9.58 -7.62 19.19
C GLY A 139 -9.74 -6.19 19.69
N ILE A 140 -8.61 -5.49 19.85
CA ILE A 140 -8.56 -4.08 20.27
C ILE A 140 -7.87 -3.27 19.17
N LEU A 141 -8.55 -2.30 18.57
CA LEU A 141 -7.99 -1.39 17.56
C LEU A 141 -6.95 -0.47 18.19
N ASN A 142 -5.89 -0.20 17.42
CA ASN A 142 -4.91 0.80 17.78
C ASN A 142 -5.43 2.22 17.55
N GLY A 143 -5.79 2.88 18.66
CA GLY A 143 -6.29 4.24 18.69
C GLY A 143 -5.24 5.31 18.41
N ASP A 144 -3.94 5.00 18.48
CA ASP A 144 -2.85 5.97 18.26
C ASP A 144 -2.87 6.52 16.82
N TYR A 145 -3.44 5.77 15.88
CA TYR A 145 -3.55 6.17 14.48
C TYR A 145 -4.65 7.21 14.21
N SER A 146 -5.78 7.13 14.93
CA SER A 146 -6.90 8.05 14.75
C SER A 146 -7.86 7.98 15.92
N LYS A 147 -8.32 9.16 16.37
CA LYS A 147 -9.39 9.30 17.36
C LYS A 147 -10.71 8.63 16.92
N ASN A 148 -10.95 8.51 15.61
CA ASN A 148 -12.13 7.79 15.13
C ASN A 148 -11.99 6.28 15.39
N LEU A 149 -10.79 5.73 15.22
CA LEU A 149 -10.52 4.31 15.46
C LEU A 149 -10.56 3.97 16.95
N SER A 150 -10.10 4.88 17.82
CA SER A 150 -10.17 4.67 19.27
C SER A 150 -11.60 4.57 19.81
N ARG A 151 -12.57 5.16 19.08
CA ARG A 151 -14.00 5.21 19.44
C ARG A 151 -14.86 4.21 18.67
N MET A 152 -14.26 3.43 17.78
CA MET A 152 -14.99 2.56 16.86
C MET A 152 -15.30 1.21 17.50
N ALA A 153 -16.50 0.68 17.27
CA ALA A 153 -16.85 -0.70 17.54
C ALA A 153 -17.21 -1.40 16.23
N LEU A 154 -16.53 -2.50 15.95
CA LEU A 154 -16.79 -3.35 14.79
C LEU A 154 -17.40 -4.66 15.27
N VAL A 155 -18.60 -4.98 14.82
CA VAL A 155 -19.29 -6.23 15.16
C VAL A 155 -19.46 -7.10 13.92
N ASN A 156 -19.52 -8.42 14.09
CA ASN A 156 -19.83 -9.31 12.98
C ASN A 156 -21.28 -9.15 12.52
N LEU A 157 -21.51 -9.06 11.20
CA LEU A 157 -22.83 -8.75 10.64
C LEU A 157 -23.92 -9.78 10.99
N ASN A 158 -23.57 -11.02 11.32
CA ASN A 158 -24.52 -12.07 11.68
C ASN A 158 -25.12 -11.86 13.08
N SER A 159 -24.54 -10.97 13.89
CA SER A 159 -25.03 -10.65 15.23
C SER A 159 -26.27 -9.74 15.18
N LEU A 160 -26.59 -9.16 14.03
CA LEU A 160 -27.70 -8.23 13.88
C LEU A 160 -29.05 -8.95 13.99
N THR A 161 -30.01 -8.30 14.63
CA THR A 161 -31.42 -8.72 14.54
C THR A 161 -31.99 -8.38 13.16
N LYS A 162 -33.09 -9.03 12.77
CA LYS A 162 -33.77 -8.78 11.48
C LYS A 162 -34.14 -7.32 11.22
N ASN A 163 -34.45 -6.56 12.26
CA ASN A 163 -34.76 -5.13 12.09
C ASN A 163 -33.49 -4.30 11.90
N GLN A 164 -32.38 -4.74 12.51
CA GLN A 164 -31.07 -4.10 12.39
C GLN A 164 -30.38 -4.43 11.07
N THR A 165 -30.87 -5.34 10.23
CA THR A 165 -30.27 -5.62 8.90
C THR A 165 -30.82 -4.70 7.81
N LEU A 166 -31.79 -3.84 8.10
CA LEU A 166 -32.31 -2.87 7.15
C LEU A 166 -31.46 -1.59 7.10
N GLY A 167 -31.57 -0.84 6.01
CA GLY A 167 -30.97 0.50 5.89
C GLY A 167 -29.72 0.56 5.04
N VAL A 168 -28.80 1.47 5.40
CA VAL A 168 -27.66 1.82 4.53
C VAL A 168 -26.47 0.89 4.76
N TYR A 169 -26.07 0.22 3.69
CA TYR A 169 -24.83 -0.55 3.58
C TYR A 169 -23.82 0.20 2.74
N GLN A 170 -22.55 0.00 3.06
CA GLN A 170 -21.42 0.45 2.30
C GLN A 170 -20.60 -0.76 1.87
N ILE A 171 -20.33 -0.88 0.58
CA ILE A 171 -19.53 -1.95 0.02
C ILE A 171 -18.31 -1.35 -0.64
N ASN A 172 -17.12 -1.79 -0.24
CA ASN A 172 -15.89 -1.50 -0.97
C ASN A 172 -15.75 -2.54 -2.07
N SER A 173 -16.04 -2.15 -3.32
CA SER A 173 -16.05 -3.09 -4.44
C SER A 173 -15.85 -2.38 -5.78
N ASN A 174 -15.41 -3.12 -6.79
CA ASN A 174 -15.32 -2.61 -8.15
C ASN A 174 -16.71 -2.49 -8.82
N GLN A 175 -16.77 -1.75 -9.93
CA GLN A 175 -18.00 -1.52 -10.71
C GLN A 175 -18.64 -2.83 -11.22
N THR A 176 -17.84 -3.84 -11.58
CA THR A 176 -18.32 -5.10 -12.13
C THR A 176 -19.12 -5.90 -11.11
N THR A 177 -18.57 -6.05 -9.91
CA THR A 177 -19.26 -6.67 -8.78
C THR A 177 -20.50 -5.86 -8.40
N MET A 178 -20.45 -4.54 -8.55
CA MET A 178 -21.62 -3.70 -8.27
C MET A 178 -22.76 -3.96 -9.25
N ASN A 179 -22.48 -4.02 -10.55
CA ASN A 179 -23.49 -4.34 -11.56
C ASN A 179 -24.13 -5.72 -11.26
N MET A 180 -23.32 -6.71 -10.89
CA MET A 180 -23.81 -8.03 -10.50
C MET A 180 -24.71 -7.99 -9.25
N LEU A 181 -24.31 -7.25 -8.21
CA LEU A 181 -25.12 -7.08 -7.01
C LEU A 181 -26.43 -6.34 -7.31
N GLN A 182 -26.41 -5.34 -8.20
CA GLN A 182 -27.63 -4.63 -8.62
C GLN A 182 -28.58 -5.56 -9.37
N GLU A 183 -28.08 -6.38 -10.30
CA GLU A 183 -28.88 -7.38 -11.00
C GLU A 183 -29.47 -8.42 -10.03
N THR A 184 -28.67 -8.86 -9.05
CA THR A 184 -29.06 -9.95 -8.13
C THR A 184 -29.98 -9.47 -7.00
N LEU A 185 -29.87 -8.21 -6.58
CA LEU A 185 -30.61 -7.62 -5.46
C LEU A 185 -31.62 -6.55 -5.91
N ASN A 186 -32.02 -6.54 -7.18
CA ASN A 186 -32.85 -5.49 -7.76
C ASN A 186 -34.16 -5.25 -6.99
N ASP A 187 -34.77 -6.31 -6.44
CA ASP A 187 -36.00 -6.23 -5.63
C ASP A 187 -35.75 -5.92 -4.14
N ASN A 188 -34.50 -5.98 -3.69
CA ASN A 188 -34.11 -5.83 -2.28
C ASN A 188 -33.42 -4.49 -1.99
N ILE A 189 -32.98 -3.77 -3.02
CA ILE A 189 -32.28 -2.49 -2.93
C ILE A 189 -33.18 -1.38 -3.48
N SER A 190 -33.38 -0.32 -2.69
CA SER A 190 -34.20 0.84 -3.11
C SER A 190 -33.40 1.97 -3.72
N ALA A 191 -32.11 2.06 -3.40
CA ALA A 191 -31.24 3.09 -3.95
C ALA A 191 -29.78 2.63 -3.94
N ILE A 192 -29.06 3.01 -5.00
CA ILE A 192 -27.61 2.87 -5.12
C ILE A 192 -27.05 4.28 -5.28
N THR A 193 -26.19 4.68 -4.37
CA THR A 193 -25.45 5.93 -4.48
C THR A 193 -23.97 5.61 -4.55
N TYR A 194 -23.38 5.91 -5.69
CA TYR A 194 -21.93 5.90 -5.82
C TYR A 194 -21.38 7.07 -5.00
N SER A 195 -20.33 6.81 -4.22
CA SER A 195 -19.65 7.85 -3.46
C SER A 195 -19.13 8.93 -4.42
N ASP A 196 -19.87 10.04 -4.57
CA ASP A 196 -19.40 11.25 -5.24
C ASP A 196 -18.57 12.15 -4.29
N ASP A 197 -18.18 11.59 -3.13
CA ASP A 197 -17.42 12.26 -2.06
C ASP A 197 -15.95 12.50 -2.48
N SER A 198 -15.80 13.33 -3.49
CA SER A 198 -14.66 14.20 -3.71
C SER A 198 -14.43 15.20 -2.56
N LYS A 199 -15.40 15.35 -1.63
CA LYS A 199 -15.38 16.35 -0.55
C LYS A 199 -14.93 15.84 0.82
N VAL A 200 -15.21 14.59 1.19
CA VAL A 200 -14.80 14.03 2.51
C VAL A 200 -13.36 13.54 2.51
N TYR A 201 -12.86 13.15 1.33
CA TYR A 201 -11.50 12.69 1.15
C TYR A 201 -10.76 13.72 0.29
N ASN A 202 -9.80 14.44 0.86
CA ASN A 202 -8.81 15.21 0.08
C ASN A 202 -7.45 14.46 0.01
N PRO A 203 -7.41 13.21 -0.49
CA PRO A 203 -6.18 12.46 -0.64
C PRO A 203 -5.36 13.01 -1.79
N LYS A 204 -5.95 13.83 -2.67
CA LYS A 204 -5.25 14.42 -3.80
C LYS A 204 -4.13 15.31 -3.26
N ASN A 205 -4.38 16.08 -2.20
CA ASN A 205 -3.34 16.91 -1.60
C ASN A 205 -2.27 16.09 -0.87
N LYS A 206 -2.63 15.03 -0.11
CA LYS A 206 -1.65 14.21 0.63
C LYS A 206 -0.86 13.24 -0.27
N LYS A 207 -1.51 12.59 -1.25
CA LYS A 207 -0.88 11.71 -2.26
C LYS A 207 0.06 12.49 -3.18
N ASN A 208 -0.35 13.68 -3.63
CA ASN A 208 0.49 14.48 -4.51
C ASN A 208 1.73 15.00 -3.78
N ASN A 209 1.58 15.51 -2.54
CA ASN A 209 2.73 15.98 -1.75
C ASN A 209 3.72 14.87 -1.42
N ASN A 210 3.26 13.68 -1.05
CA ASN A 210 4.15 12.55 -0.76
C ASN A 210 4.89 12.04 -2.01
N ASN A 211 4.22 12.02 -3.16
CA ASN A 211 4.86 11.65 -4.43
C ASN A 211 5.89 12.70 -4.86
N ILE A 212 5.58 13.99 -4.71
CA ILE A 212 6.53 15.07 -4.99
C ILE A 212 7.78 14.92 -4.12
N LEU A 213 7.62 14.75 -2.80
CA LEU A 213 8.73 14.56 -1.88
C LEU A 213 9.60 13.34 -2.28
N ARG A 214 8.95 12.22 -2.61
CA ARG A 214 9.63 11.00 -3.09
C ARG A 214 10.47 11.28 -4.33
N TYR A 215 9.88 11.90 -5.36
CA TYR A 215 10.57 12.17 -6.62
C TYR A 215 11.68 13.20 -6.45
N SER A 216 11.49 14.23 -5.62
CA SER A 216 12.53 15.21 -5.28
C SER A 216 13.74 14.53 -4.63
N PHE A 217 13.50 13.60 -3.71
CA PHE A 217 14.58 12.85 -3.06
C PHE A 217 15.31 11.91 -4.03
N GLN A 218 14.56 11.23 -4.91
CA GLN A 218 15.15 10.39 -5.97
C GLN A 218 16.04 11.19 -6.91
N LEU A 219 15.61 12.39 -7.33
CA LEU A 219 16.41 13.30 -8.14
C LEU A 219 17.70 13.72 -7.43
N LEU A 220 17.63 14.00 -6.13
CA LEU A 220 18.81 14.35 -5.32
C LEU A 220 19.81 13.18 -5.25
N CYS A 221 19.32 11.94 -5.10
CA CYS A 221 20.18 10.76 -5.13
C CYS A 221 20.80 10.52 -6.51
N LEU A 222 20.02 10.68 -7.59
CA LEU A 222 20.53 10.56 -8.97
C LEU A 222 21.60 11.61 -9.26
N PHE A 223 21.44 12.83 -8.72
CA PHE A 223 22.47 13.87 -8.82
C PHE A 223 23.76 13.48 -8.09
N GLY A 224 23.65 12.94 -6.86
CA GLY A 224 24.78 12.41 -6.11
C GLY A 224 25.50 11.27 -6.83
N ILE A 225 24.74 10.33 -7.42
CA ILE A 225 25.27 9.25 -8.27
C ILE A 225 26.01 9.85 -9.46
N GLY A 226 25.41 10.83 -10.16
CA GLY A 226 26.03 11.49 -11.31
C GLY A 226 27.36 12.16 -10.98
N ILE A 227 27.46 12.85 -9.84
CA ILE A 227 28.72 13.43 -9.35
C ILE A 227 29.76 12.33 -9.12
N CYS A 228 29.40 11.26 -8.40
CA CYS A 228 30.32 10.17 -8.09
C CYS A 228 30.80 9.44 -9.35
N LEU A 229 29.90 9.22 -10.32
CA LEU A 229 30.23 8.64 -11.62
C LEU A 229 31.16 9.54 -12.43
N SER A 230 30.94 10.86 -12.41
CA SER A 230 31.82 11.84 -13.04
C SER A 230 33.24 11.79 -12.49
N PHE A 231 33.41 11.77 -11.16
CA PHE A 231 34.71 11.61 -10.53
C PHE A 231 35.33 10.22 -10.81
N TYR A 232 34.53 9.15 -10.74
CA TYR A 232 34.97 7.79 -11.01
C TYR A 232 35.54 7.64 -12.43
N LEU A 233 34.83 8.17 -13.42
CA LEU A 233 35.25 8.13 -14.82
C LEU A 233 36.44 9.05 -15.09
N SER A 234 36.50 10.21 -14.44
CA SER A 234 37.65 11.13 -14.55
C SER A 234 38.94 10.48 -14.04
N LEU A 235 38.88 9.75 -12.92
CA LEU A 235 40.02 8.98 -12.41
C LEU A 235 40.36 7.75 -13.26
N SER A 236 39.47 7.32 -14.14
CA SER A 236 39.68 6.19 -15.05
C SER A 236 40.20 6.63 -16.43
N LYS A 237 40.37 7.93 -16.67
CA LYS A 237 40.76 8.49 -17.97
C LYS A 237 42.09 7.92 -18.48
N SER A 238 43.10 7.77 -17.62
CA SER A 238 44.40 7.18 -17.99
C SER A 238 44.28 5.71 -18.42
N THR A 239 43.47 4.92 -17.70
CA THR A 239 43.22 3.52 -18.08
C THR A 239 42.43 3.40 -19.38
N GLN A 240 41.49 4.31 -19.62
CA GLN A 240 40.73 4.36 -20.87
C GLN A 240 41.62 4.74 -22.06
N TYR A 241 42.51 5.72 -21.88
CA TYR A 241 43.52 6.10 -22.87
C TYR A 241 44.41 4.93 -23.27
N LEU A 242 44.92 4.18 -22.29
CA LEU A 242 45.73 2.98 -22.55
C LEU A 242 44.95 1.91 -23.32
N LYS A 243 43.70 1.64 -22.94
CA LYS A 243 42.83 0.69 -23.66
C LYS A 243 42.60 1.12 -25.11
N GLN A 244 42.42 2.42 -25.35
CA GLN A 244 42.28 2.96 -26.70
C GLN A 244 43.56 2.82 -27.54
N MET A 245 44.74 3.05 -26.95
CA MET A 245 46.02 2.88 -27.64
C MET A 245 46.29 1.43 -28.06
N ILE A 246 45.82 0.46 -27.28
CA ILE A 246 45.91 -0.97 -27.59
C ILE A 246 44.85 -1.39 -28.65
N GLY A 247 43.99 -0.46 -29.09
CA GLY A 247 42.98 -0.72 -30.12
C GLY A 247 41.70 -1.36 -29.59
N ILE A 248 41.45 -1.32 -28.27
CA ILE A 248 40.19 -1.83 -27.71
C ILE A 248 39.06 -0.86 -28.08
N PRO A 249 37.97 -1.34 -28.72
CA PRO A 249 36.88 -0.48 -29.14
C PRO A 249 36.12 0.09 -27.93
N GLN A 250 35.69 1.34 -28.05
CA GLN A 250 34.97 2.10 -27.02
C GLN A 250 33.78 1.33 -26.42
N GLN A 251 33.02 0.63 -27.26
CA GLN A 251 31.82 -0.11 -26.87
C GLN A 251 32.15 -1.24 -25.88
N ILE A 252 33.28 -1.93 -26.08
CA ILE A 252 33.71 -3.01 -25.17
C ILE A 252 34.08 -2.42 -23.80
N VAL A 253 34.80 -1.30 -23.78
CA VAL A 253 35.17 -0.62 -22.52
C VAL A 253 33.94 -0.13 -21.77
N LEU A 254 32.96 0.45 -22.47
CA LEU A 254 31.70 0.91 -21.88
C LEU A 254 30.95 -0.25 -21.21
N VAL A 255 30.74 -1.35 -21.93
CA VAL A 255 30.01 -2.52 -21.42
C VAL A 255 30.75 -3.15 -20.24
N GLU A 256 32.09 -3.21 -20.29
CA GLU A 256 32.89 -3.77 -19.21
C GLU A 256 32.78 -2.99 -17.91
N GLU A 257 32.76 -1.66 -17.96
CA GLU A 257 32.60 -0.82 -16.77
C GLU A 257 31.14 -0.81 -16.27
N LEU A 258 30.17 -0.80 -17.20
CA LEU A 258 28.75 -0.73 -16.86
C LEU A 258 28.23 -2.05 -16.27
N LYS A 259 28.69 -3.21 -16.75
CA LYS A 259 28.17 -4.53 -16.31
C LYS A 259 28.26 -4.74 -14.80
N TYR A 260 29.35 -4.29 -14.17
CA TYR A 260 29.56 -4.47 -12.74
C TYR A 260 28.65 -3.58 -11.91
N LEU A 261 28.43 -2.34 -12.34
CA LEU A 261 27.50 -1.42 -11.69
C LEU A 261 26.06 -1.93 -11.81
N LEU A 262 25.64 -2.33 -13.02
CA LEU A 262 24.29 -2.86 -13.25
C LEU A 262 24.01 -4.12 -12.44
N LEU A 263 24.98 -5.05 -12.37
CA LEU A 263 24.82 -6.27 -11.58
C LEU A 263 24.60 -5.94 -10.10
N ILE A 264 25.39 -5.04 -9.53
CA ILE A 264 25.25 -4.64 -8.12
C ILE A 264 23.90 -3.95 -7.89
N TRP A 265 23.55 -2.97 -8.71
CA TRP A 265 22.27 -2.25 -8.59
C TRP A 265 21.05 -3.17 -8.69
N PHE A 266 21.12 -4.18 -9.56
CA PHE A 266 20.07 -5.18 -9.69
C PHE A 266 19.97 -6.06 -8.44
N VAL A 267 21.10 -6.56 -7.93
CA VAL A 267 21.16 -7.34 -6.69
C VAL A 267 20.66 -6.53 -5.49
N GLU A 268 21.09 -5.27 -5.35
CA GLU A 268 20.62 -4.36 -4.29
C GLU A 268 19.11 -4.12 -4.37
N SER A 269 18.57 -3.96 -5.58
CA SER A 269 17.13 -3.77 -5.81
C SER A 269 16.32 -5.01 -5.38
N ILE A 270 16.79 -6.21 -5.74
CA ILE A 270 16.15 -7.48 -5.35
C ILE A 270 16.24 -7.70 -3.84
N LEU A 271 17.40 -7.45 -3.24
CA LEU A 271 17.60 -7.61 -1.80
C LEU A 271 16.71 -6.63 -1.03
N THR A 272 16.67 -5.37 -1.43
CA THR A 272 15.81 -4.36 -0.80
C THR A 272 14.35 -4.74 -0.92
N PHE A 273 13.91 -5.18 -2.12
CA PHE A 273 12.56 -5.69 -2.30
C PHE A 273 12.29 -6.85 -1.36
N SER A 274 13.16 -7.86 -1.31
CA SER A 274 12.95 -9.06 -0.49
C SER A 274 12.88 -8.72 1.01
N ILE A 275 13.82 -7.91 1.51
CA ILE A 275 13.91 -7.54 2.92
C ILE A 275 12.71 -6.71 3.36
N LEU A 276 12.17 -5.85 2.51
CA LEU A 276 11.01 -5.01 2.89
C LEU A 276 9.68 -5.67 2.55
N TYR A 277 9.57 -6.35 1.41
CA TYR A 277 8.33 -6.95 0.95
C TYR A 277 7.90 -8.12 1.86
N PHE A 278 8.77 -9.08 2.14
CA PHE A 278 8.37 -10.28 2.89
C PHE A 278 7.83 -10.01 4.30
N PRO A 279 8.49 -9.20 5.16
CA PRO A 279 7.98 -8.94 6.49
C PRO A 279 6.75 -8.03 6.47
N PHE A 280 6.67 -7.11 5.52
CA PHE A 280 5.65 -6.05 5.55
C PHE A 280 4.47 -6.25 4.58
N LYS A 281 4.48 -7.29 3.72
CA LYS A 281 3.37 -7.58 2.78
C LYS A 281 2.00 -7.65 3.43
N LYS A 282 1.95 -8.08 4.70
CA LYS A 282 0.73 -8.16 5.51
C LYS A 282 0.09 -6.79 5.74
N LEU A 283 0.90 -5.74 5.89
CA LEU A 283 0.42 -4.38 6.19
C LEU A 283 -0.10 -3.61 4.96
N ILE A 284 0.14 -4.13 3.75
CA ILE A 284 -0.23 -3.51 2.46
C ILE A 284 -1.12 -4.44 1.61
N TYR A 285 -1.82 -5.36 2.27
CA TYR A 285 -2.45 -6.55 1.68
C TYR A 285 -3.32 -6.28 0.43
N ASP A 286 -4.26 -5.33 0.50
CA ASP A 286 -5.18 -4.96 -0.60
C ASP A 286 -4.49 -4.18 -1.74
N SER A 287 -3.17 -4.07 -1.70
CA SER A 287 -2.40 -3.34 -2.68
C SER A 287 -1.08 -4.02 -3.02
N ILE A 288 -0.93 -5.31 -2.72
CA ILE A 288 0.31 -6.05 -3.00
C ILE A 288 0.69 -5.99 -4.49
N THR A 289 -0.25 -6.25 -5.39
CA THR A 289 0.00 -6.23 -6.86
C THR A 289 0.36 -4.81 -7.33
N THR A 290 -0.40 -3.82 -6.88
CA THR A 290 -0.18 -2.40 -7.19
C THR A 290 1.14 -1.88 -6.60
N PHE A 291 1.49 -2.30 -5.39
CA PHE A 291 2.77 -2.00 -4.74
C PHE A 291 3.92 -2.59 -5.53
N THR A 292 3.83 -3.87 -5.88
CA THR A 292 4.88 -4.61 -6.58
C THR A 292 5.14 -4.01 -7.96
N THR A 293 4.08 -3.72 -8.72
CA THR A 293 4.18 -3.07 -10.04
C THR A 293 4.76 -1.66 -9.94
N GLN A 294 4.31 -0.84 -8.97
CA GLN A 294 4.86 0.50 -8.76
C GLN A 294 6.32 0.48 -8.29
N PHE A 295 6.70 -0.49 -7.46
CA PHE A 295 8.08 -0.68 -7.03
C PHE A 295 8.97 -1.01 -8.23
N PHE A 296 8.63 -2.04 -9.02
CA PHE A 296 9.44 -2.40 -10.18
C PHE A 296 9.52 -1.29 -11.22
N PHE A 297 8.39 -0.61 -11.49
CA PHE A 297 8.37 0.52 -12.41
C PHE A 297 9.28 1.66 -11.94
N SER A 298 9.18 2.06 -10.67
CA SER A 298 10.04 3.11 -10.11
C SER A 298 11.52 2.71 -10.10
N GLN A 299 11.84 1.46 -9.79
CA GLN A 299 13.23 0.97 -9.83
C GLN A 299 13.78 0.93 -11.25
N LEU A 300 12.98 0.54 -12.25
CA LEU A 300 13.40 0.61 -13.65
C LEU A 300 13.73 2.03 -14.07
N VAL A 301 12.96 3.02 -13.62
CA VAL A 301 13.27 4.44 -13.87
C VAL A 301 14.59 4.83 -13.19
N ILE A 302 14.80 4.48 -11.91
CA ILE A 302 16.05 4.82 -11.18
C ILE A 302 17.28 4.20 -11.86
N VAL A 303 17.24 2.89 -12.13
CA VAL A 303 18.33 2.15 -12.80
C VAL A 303 18.57 2.70 -14.20
N GLY A 304 17.50 2.94 -14.96
CA GLY A 304 17.57 3.49 -16.32
C GLY A 304 18.19 4.89 -16.34
N SER A 305 17.77 5.78 -15.44
CA SER A 305 18.34 7.12 -15.31
C SER A 305 19.80 7.09 -14.89
N ALA A 306 20.18 6.28 -13.89
CA ALA A 306 21.57 6.14 -13.46
C ALA A 306 22.46 5.61 -14.59
N THR A 307 21.96 4.65 -15.36
CA THR A 307 22.63 4.08 -16.54
C THR A 307 22.79 5.12 -17.66
N GLY A 308 21.74 5.89 -17.94
CA GLY A 308 21.79 6.98 -18.91
C GLY A 308 22.81 8.04 -18.54
N ILE A 309 22.86 8.44 -17.26
CA ILE A 309 23.88 9.37 -16.73
C ILE A 309 25.28 8.78 -16.91
N PHE A 310 25.48 7.50 -16.55
CA PHE A 310 26.77 6.82 -16.72
C PHE A 310 27.25 6.87 -18.18
N ILE A 311 26.38 6.44 -19.11
CA ILE A 311 26.70 6.41 -20.55
C ILE A 311 27.04 7.81 -21.04
N TRP A 312 26.23 8.82 -20.70
CA TRP A 312 26.46 10.20 -21.12
C TRP A 312 27.82 10.74 -20.62
N VAL A 313 28.14 10.55 -19.35
CA VAL A 313 29.43 10.98 -18.78
C VAL A 313 30.59 10.21 -19.41
N PHE A 314 30.44 8.91 -19.64
CA PHE A 314 31.47 8.08 -20.29
C PHE A 314 31.76 8.59 -21.71
N LEU A 315 30.74 8.80 -22.53
CA LEU A 315 30.89 9.30 -23.90
C LEU A 315 31.53 10.69 -23.94
N ARG A 316 31.15 11.58 -23.01
CA ARG A 316 31.76 12.90 -22.87
C ARG A 316 33.25 12.81 -22.56
N ASN A 317 33.63 11.98 -21.59
CA ASN A 317 35.03 11.82 -21.20
C ASN A 317 35.86 11.17 -22.31
N TRP A 318 35.27 10.24 -23.07
CA TRP A 318 35.92 9.59 -24.21
C TRP A 318 36.20 10.55 -25.36
N ARG A 319 35.25 11.42 -25.72
CA ARG A 319 35.48 12.47 -26.75
C ARG A 319 36.65 13.39 -26.38
N GLY A 320 36.74 13.79 -25.11
CA GLY A 320 37.88 14.57 -24.61
C GLY A 320 39.20 13.79 -24.51
N ILE A 321 39.24 12.52 -24.93
CA ILE A 321 40.47 11.77 -25.21
C ILE A 321 40.79 11.85 -26.70
N ASP A 322 39.78 11.70 -27.57
CA ASP A 322 39.95 11.77 -29.03
C ASP A 322 40.51 13.13 -29.46
N GLU A 323 40.12 14.23 -28.79
CA GLU A 323 40.62 15.59 -29.04
C GLU A 323 42.09 15.84 -28.65
N ILE A 324 42.75 14.91 -27.95
CA ILE A 324 44.16 15.02 -27.54
C ILE A 324 45.11 14.42 -28.60
N LYS A 325 44.58 13.73 -29.62
CA LYS A 325 45.35 13.19 -30.76
C LYS A 325 45.52 14.23 -31.86
#